data_AF-A0A7C9CHH7-F1
#
_entry.id   AF-A0A7C9CHH7-F1
#
_cell.length_a   1.000
_cell.length_b   1.000
_cell.length_c   1.000
_cell.angle_alpha   90.00
_cell.angle_beta   90.00
_cell.angle_gamma   90.00
#
_symmetry.space_group_name_H-M   'P 1'
#
loop_
_entity.id
_entity.type
_entity.pdbx_description
1 polymer ?
#
loop_
_entity_poly.entity_id
_entity_poly.type
_entity_poly.pdbx_seq_one_letter_code
_entity_poly.pdbx_strand_id
1 'polypeptide(L)'
;MHLFEELNKYRTLPKISKQDFGLIFDELDDSGDFKIDSDEFADLCHAIALKFAKEECPSCFEACPSIYHSTISKKLKAFVRSSVFGNIIAIILVINLIAVIIETTLDIEDDSSQKSWQVVEFVFGWIYVIEMVLKIYAYGFVNYWRDGQNRFDFIITCVIVFGETATFASAGKLTFLSNGEWIRYLILARVLRLIRLLMHVKRYRAFVATFLTLIPSLMPYLGTIFCVMCIYSSLGVQVFGGLVNAGNPSLEATDLAENDYLLFNFNDYPNAMVTTFNLVVMGNWQVWMQAYRDLTRSSWALVYFISFYLITVMLILNLIIAFVLEAFFSELEIEESEESEAGKQEERRDRRRGIGSKTRSERVDILLHHILSSELETSEALNA
;
A
#
# COMPACT_ATOMS: atom_id res chain seq x y z
N MET A 1 -21.57 22.51 -26.65
CA MET A 1 -20.36 23.19 -27.17
C MET A 1 -19.49 23.87 -26.09
N HIS A 2 -20.04 24.75 -25.24
CA HIS A 2 -19.19 25.51 -24.29
C HIS A 2 -18.46 24.64 -23.25
N LEU A 3 -19.09 23.55 -22.79
CA LEU A 3 -18.46 22.59 -21.88
C LEU A 3 -17.18 21.99 -22.45
N PHE A 4 -17.16 21.65 -23.75
CA PHE A 4 -15.99 21.04 -24.38
C PHE A 4 -14.90 22.06 -24.71
N GLU A 5 -15.27 23.31 -24.99
CA GLU A 5 -14.28 24.40 -25.05
C GLU A 5 -13.64 24.65 -23.69
N GLU A 6 -14.40 24.53 -22.59
CA GLU A 6 -13.85 24.53 -21.23
C GLU A 6 -13.01 23.27 -20.94
N LEU A 7 -13.46 22.07 -21.33
CA LEU A 7 -12.69 20.83 -21.20
C LEU A 7 -11.35 20.91 -21.96
N ASN A 8 -11.33 21.48 -23.17
CA ASN A 8 -10.12 21.73 -23.95
C ASN A 8 -9.18 22.79 -23.31
N LYS A 9 -9.65 23.57 -22.34
CA LYS A 9 -8.78 24.43 -21.52
C LYS A 9 -8.09 23.66 -20.39
N TYR A 10 -8.67 22.55 -19.94
CA TYR A 10 -8.02 21.69 -18.96
C TYR A 10 -6.92 20.87 -19.65
N ARG A 11 -5.67 21.01 -19.17
CA ARG A 11 -4.51 20.26 -19.67
C ARG A 11 -4.73 18.75 -19.67
N THR A 12 -5.55 18.24 -18.77
CA THR A 12 -5.79 16.80 -18.59
C THR A 12 -6.53 16.12 -19.74
N LEU A 13 -7.00 16.88 -20.74
CA LEU A 13 -7.75 16.35 -21.88
C LEU A 13 -7.06 16.74 -23.20
N PRO A 14 -6.91 15.80 -24.14
CA PRO A 14 -6.42 16.13 -25.47
C PRO A 14 -7.39 17.09 -26.15
N LYS A 15 -6.84 17.98 -26.97
CA LYS A 15 -7.62 19.00 -27.65
C LYS A 15 -8.49 18.34 -28.72
N ILE A 16 -9.79 18.24 -28.48
CA ILE A 16 -10.73 17.67 -29.45
C ILE A 16 -11.09 18.75 -30.48
N SER A 17 -10.96 18.44 -31.77
CA SER A 17 -11.36 19.34 -32.86
C SER A 17 -12.89 19.51 -32.91
N LYS A 18 -13.39 20.63 -33.44
CA LYS A 18 -14.84 20.87 -33.53
C LYS A 18 -15.57 19.88 -34.45
N GLN A 19 -14.87 19.24 -35.38
CA GLN A 19 -15.44 18.26 -36.30
C GLN A 19 -15.54 16.88 -35.66
N ASP A 20 -14.49 16.47 -34.95
CA ASP A 20 -14.46 15.24 -34.16
C ASP A 20 -15.47 15.28 -33.01
N PHE A 21 -15.72 16.47 -32.45
CA PHE A 21 -16.80 16.72 -31.50
C PHE A 21 -18.16 16.38 -32.08
N GLY A 22 -18.45 16.78 -33.33
CA GLY A 22 -19.74 16.48 -33.97
C GLY A 22 -19.96 14.97 -34.06
N LEU A 23 -18.94 14.22 -34.45
CA LEU A 23 -19.00 12.76 -34.56
C LEU A 23 -19.16 12.05 -33.20
N ILE A 24 -18.49 12.54 -32.16
CA ILE A 24 -18.66 12.01 -30.80
C ILE A 24 -20.05 12.34 -30.27
N PHE A 25 -20.55 13.55 -30.53
CA PHE A 25 -21.85 14.02 -30.08
C PHE A 25 -22.99 13.26 -30.80
N ASP A 26 -22.90 13.08 -32.11
CA ASP A 26 -23.87 12.34 -32.92
C ASP A 26 -23.90 10.83 -32.58
N GLU A 27 -22.81 10.29 -32.04
CA GLU A 27 -22.74 8.89 -31.58
C GLU A 27 -23.18 8.72 -30.12
N LEU A 28 -23.16 9.79 -29.33
CA LEU A 28 -23.57 9.80 -27.92
C LEU A 28 -25.06 10.16 -27.76
N ASP A 29 -25.59 10.99 -28.64
CA ASP A 29 -27.01 11.37 -28.72
C ASP A 29 -27.81 10.28 -29.47
N ASP A 30 -28.18 9.23 -28.75
CA ASP A 30 -29.02 8.14 -29.29
C ASP A 30 -30.45 8.64 -29.62
N SER A 31 -30.87 9.74 -28.98
CA SER A 31 -32.20 10.33 -29.12
C SER A 31 -32.36 11.19 -30.38
N GLY A 32 -31.24 11.65 -30.95
CA GLY A 32 -31.17 12.49 -32.14
C GLY A 32 -31.80 13.87 -31.96
N ASP A 33 -31.93 14.34 -30.72
CA ASP A 33 -32.57 15.61 -30.37
C ASP A 33 -31.59 16.78 -30.17
N PHE A 34 -30.31 16.52 -30.46
CA PHE A 34 -29.17 17.40 -30.24
C PHE A 34 -28.98 17.85 -28.78
N LYS A 35 -29.45 17.05 -27.82
CA LYS A 35 -29.22 17.24 -26.39
C LYS A 35 -28.65 15.96 -25.78
N ILE A 36 -27.84 16.14 -24.75
CA ILE A 36 -27.29 15.04 -23.97
C ILE A 36 -28.11 14.96 -22.70
N ASP A 37 -28.69 13.80 -22.42
CA ASP A 37 -29.39 13.56 -21.16
C ASP A 37 -28.40 13.35 -19.99
N SER A 38 -28.90 13.23 -18.76
CA SER A 38 -28.03 13.10 -17.59
C SER A 38 -27.23 11.79 -17.58
N ASP A 39 -27.73 10.74 -18.25
CA ASP A 39 -27.16 9.40 -18.22
C ASP A 39 -26.11 9.24 -19.34
N GLU A 40 -26.39 9.75 -20.53
CA GLU A 40 -25.44 9.95 -21.64
C GLU A 40 -24.28 10.85 -21.21
N PHE A 41 -24.57 11.90 -20.43
CA PHE A 41 -23.53 12.77 -19.88
C PHE A 41 -22.65 12.04 -18.87
N ALA A 42 -23.24 11.18 -18.03
CA ALA A 42 -22.51 10.37 -17.07
C ALA A 42 -21.62 9.33 -17.78
N ASP A 43 -22.14 8.67 -18.82
CA ASP A 43 -21.39 7.73 -19.66
C ASP A 43 -20.21 8.42 -20.37
N LEU A 44 -20.43 9.61 -20.91
CA LEU A 44 -19.35 10.41 -21.50
C LEU A 44 -18.28 10.76 -20.46
N CYS A 45 -18.69 11.21 -19.27
CA CYS A 45 -17.74 11.50 -18.19
C CYS A 45 -16.97 10.25 -17.75
N HIS A 46 -17.62 9.08 -17.72
CA HIS A 46 -17.00 7.82 -17.37
C HIS A 46 -16.01 7.34 -18.45
N ALA A 47 -16.39 7.41 -19.72
CA ALA A 47 -15.53 7.10 -20.85
C ALA A 47 -14.30 8.03 -20.92
N ILE A 48 -14.52 9.32 -20.67
CA ILE A 48 -13.44 10.32 -20.53
C ILE A 48 -12.53 9.93 -19.35
N ALA A 49 -13.09 9.61 -18.18
CA ALA A 49 -12.31 9.29 -16.98
C ALA A 49 -11.50 7.98 -17.11
N LEU A 50 -12.04 6.97 -17.81
CA LEU A 50 -11.36 5.69 -18.04
C LEU A 50 -10.24 5.80 -19.08
N LYS A 51 -10.43 6.59 -20.14
CA LYS A 51 -9.46 6.67 -21.25
C LYS A 51 -8.42 7.77 -21.11
N PHE A 52 -8.78 8.91 -20.54
CA PHE A 52 -7.82 10.00 -20.39
C PHE A 52 -7.01 9.78 -19.12
N ALA A 53 -5.86 9.13 -19.30
CA ALA A 53 -4.84 9.06 -18.27
C ALA A 53 -4.51 10.47 -17.78
N LYS A 54 -4.69 10.75 -16.49
CA LYS A 54 -4.29 12.02 -15.85
C LYS A 54 -2.86 12.37 -16.30
N GLU A 55 -2.70 13.45 -17.07
CA GLU A 55 -1.38 13.97 -17.49
C GLU A 55 -0.46 14.19 -16.28
N GLU A 56 0.85 14.06 -16.51
CA GLU A 56 1.89 14.34 -15.52
C GLU A 56 1.76 15.80 -15.05
N CYS A 57 1.53 16.03 -13.75
CA CYS A 57 1.51 17.38 -13.20
C CYS A 57 2.87 18.05 -13.42
N PRO A 58 2.90 19.37 -13.72
CA PRO A 58 4.15 20.10 -13.84
C PRO A 58 4.95 19.97 -12.54
N SER A 59 6.22 19.63 -12.67
CA SER A 59 7.09 19.49 -11.49
C SER A 59 7.36 20.86 -10.86
N CYS A 60 7.50 20.92 -9.53
CA CYS A 60 7.88 22.16 -8.82
C CYS A 60 9.22 22.75 -9.34
N PHE A 61 10.03 21.94 -10.01
CA PHE A 61 11.30 22.34 -10.60
C PHE A 61 11.17 23.15 -11.90
N GLU A 62 9.97 23.29 -12.47
CA GLU A 62 9.70 24.27 -13.56
C GLU A 62 9.93 25.73 -13.11
N ALA A 63 9.93 26.01 -11.81
CA ALA A 63 10.28 27.32 -11.26
C ALA A 63 11.76 27.71 -11.50
N CYS A 64 12.65 26.75 -11.81
CA CYS A 64 14.06 26.98 -12.17
C CYS A 64 14.36 26.46 -13.60
N PRO A 65 13.92 27.20 -14.65
CA PRO A 65 13.95 26.71 -16.02
C PRO A 65 15.37 26.49 -16.59
N SER A 66 16.38 27.23 -16.14
CA SER A 66 17.75 27.14 -16.70
C SER A 66 18.43 25.80 -16.42
N ILE A 67 18.20 25.20 -15.25
CA ILE A 67 18.75 23.89 -14.86
C ILE A 67 17.83 22.78 -15.38
N TYR A 68 16.50 22.98 -15.30
CA TYR A 68 15.52 21.94 -15.61
C TYR A 68 15.41 21.62 -17.11
N HIS A 69 15.60 22.62 -17.99
CA HIS A 69 15.58 22.45 -19.46
C HIS A 69 16.94 22.19 -20.11
N SER A 70 18.03 22.19 -19.33
CA SER A 70 19.37 21.88 -19.83
C SER A 70 19.41 20.49 -20.48
N THR A 71 20.24 20.33 -21.51
CA THR A 71 20.46 19.06 -22.22
C THR A 71 20.92 17.93 -21.29
N ILE A 72 21.65 18.27 -20.23
CA ILE A 72 22.10 17.33 -19.20
C ILE A 72 20.90 16.82 -18.38
N SER A 73 20.03 17.74 -17.96
CA SER A 73 18.80 17.40 -17.22
C SER A 73 17.85 16.52 -18.05
N LYS A 74 17.69 16.83 -19.35
CA LYS A 74 16.88 16.01 -20.27
C LYS A 74 17.44 14.60 -20.41
N LYS A 75 18.76 14.45 -20.59
CA LYS A 75 19.42 13.14 -20.64
C LYS A 75 19.29 12.36 -19.33
N LEU A 76 19.42 13.04 -18.19
CA LEU A 76 19.26 12.43 -16.87
C LEU A 76 17.82 11.93 -16.66
N LYS A 77 16.81 12.74 -17.02
CA LYS A 77 15.40 12.34 -16.98
C LYS A 77 15.13 11.12 -17.87
N ALA A 78 15.65 11.14 -19.09
CA ALA A 78 15.51 10.02 -20.02
C ALA A 78 16.17 8.74 -19.46
N PHE A 79 17.32 8.87 -18.80
CA PHE A 79 17.98 7.75 -18.13
C PHE A 79 17.18 7.21 -16.94
N VAL A 80 16.69 8.08 -16.05
CA VAL A 80 15.89 7.66 -14.88
C VAL A 80 14.56 7.03 -15.29
N ARG A 81 13.96 7.49 -16.39
CA ARG A 81 12.74 6.88 -16.98
C ARG A 81 13.00 5.57 -17.72
N SER A 82 14.26 5.25 -18.02
CA SER A 82 14.62 4.03 -18.75
C SER A 82 14.48 2.77 -17.89
N SER A 83 14.15 1.65 -18.53
CA SER A 83 14.15 0.32 -17.87
C SER A 83 15.53 -0.10 -17.37
N VAL A 84 16.59 0.47 -17.94
CA VAL A 84 17.98 0.19 -17.53
C VAL A 84 18.21 0.69 -16.10
N PHE A 85 17.73 1.89 -15.76
CA PHE A 85 17.82 2.40 -14.39
C PHE A 85 17.08 1.49 -13.42
N GLY A 86 15.85 1.08 -13.76
CA GLY A 86 15.08 0.12 -12.96
C GLY A 86 15.82 -1.20 -12.72
N ASN A 87 16.44 -1.77 -13.76
CA ASN A 87 17.22 -3.00 -13.65
C ASN A 87 18.48 -2.82 -12.79
N ILE A 88 19.16 -1.68 -12.89
CA ILE A 88 20.33 -1.36 -12.03
C ILE A 88 19.91 -1.34 -10.56
N ILE A 89 18.82 -0.64 -10.23
CA ILE A 89 18.31 -0.56 -8.86
C ILE A 89 17.87 -1.94 -8.36
N ALA A 90 17.25 -2.76 -9.20
CA ALA A 90 16.88 -4.13 -8.85
C ALA A 90 18.12 -4.99 -8.53
N ILE A 91 19.19 -4.90 -9.32
CA ILE A 91 20.45 -5.61 -9.06
C ILE A 91 21.08 -5.13 -7.74
N ILE A 92 21.13 -3.83 -7.51
CA ILE A 92 21.62 -3.24 -6.24
C ILE A 92 20.83 -3.77 -5.06
N LEU A 93 19.51 -3.89 -5.19
CA LEU A 93 18.64 -4.41 -4.16
C LEU A 93 18.89 -5.90 -3.86
N VAL A 94 19.14 -6.72 -4.89
CA VAL A 94 19.53 -8.13 -4.70
C VAL A 94 20.89 -8.25 -4.01
N ILE A 95 21.85 -7.41 -4.35
CA ILE A 95 23.16 -7.38 -3.66
C ILE A 95 22.98 -6.94 -2.21
N ASN A 96 22.15 -5.93 -1.95
CA ASN A 96 21.85 -5.47 -0.60
C ASN A 96 21.17 -6.56 0.24
N LEU A 97 20.28 -7.37 -0.34
CA LEU A 97 19.70 -8.54 0.33
C LEU A 97 20.79 -9.53 0.79
N ILE A 98 21.76 -9.84 -0.09
CA ILE A 98 22.87 -10.73 0.27
C ILE A 98 23.70 -10.13 1.41
N ALA A 99 23.96 -8.82 1.37
CA ALA A 99 24.68 -8.12 2.44
C ALA A 99 23.93 -8.22 3.79
N VAL A 100 22.61 -7.97 3.81
CA VAL A 100 21.78 -8.07 5.02
C VAL A 100 21.76 -9.50 5.57
N ILE A 101 21.68 -10.52 4.71
CA ILE A 101 21.74 -11.92 5.14
C ILE A 101 23.09 -12.21 5.81
N ILE A 102 24.20 -11.79 5.20
CA ILE A 102 25.54 -11.98 5.76
C ILE A 102 25.69 -11.24 7.09
N GLU A 103 25.28 -9.98 7.17
CA GLU A 103 25.31 -9.18 8.40
C GLU A 103 24.51 -9.89 9.51
N THR A 104 23.29 -10.35 9.21
CA THR A 104 22.43 -11.03 10.18
C THR A 104 23.05 -12.34 10.65
N THR A 105 23.68 -13.12 9.77
CA THR A 105 24.37 -14.36 10.18
C THR A 105 25.58 -14.08 11.07
N LEU A 106 26.33 -13.01 10.78
CA LEU A 106 27.50 -12.62 11.57
C LEU A 106 27.11 -12.03 12.94
N ASP A 107 25.95 -11.35 13.03
CA ASP A 107 25.39 -10.86 14.30
C ASP A 107 25.00 -12.03 15.22
N ILE A 108 24.48 -13.13 14.66
CA ILE A 108 24.19 -14.36 15.42
C ILE A 108 25.49 -15.04 15.90
N GLU A 109 26.57 -14.95 15.12
CA GLU A 109 27.87 -15.53 15.44
C GLU A 109 28.76 -14.63 16.32
N ASP A 110 28.29 -13.42 16.69
CA ASP A 110 29.00 -12.42 17.52
C ASP A 110 30.40 -12.06 16.97
N ASP A 111 30.56 -12.07 15.63
CA ASP A 111 31.85 -11.80 15.00
C ASP A 111 32.13 -10.29 14.82
N SER A 112 33.37 -9.90 15.08
CA SER A 112 33.89 -8.54 14.95
C SER A 112 33.80 -7.96 13.53
N SER A 113 33.64 -8.83 12.51
CA SER A 113 33.45 -8.46 11.10
C SER A 113 32.15 -7.69 10.84
N GLN A 114 31.19 -7.70 11.77
CA GLN A 114 29.91 -6.96 11.68
C GLN A 114 30.11 -5.48 11.36
N LYS A 115 31.09 -4.82 12.00
CA LYS A 115 31.34 -3.38 11.82
C LYS A 115 31.69 -3.01 10.38
N SER A 116 32.38 -3.89 9.66
CA SER A 116 32.73 -3.66 8.25
C SER A 116 31.52 -3.76 7.35
N TRP A 117 30.63 -4.73 7.59
CA TRP A 117 29.38 -4.90 6.83
C TRP A 117 28.41 -3.75 7.09
N GLN A 118 28.34 -3.26 8.33
CA GLN A 118 27.52 -2.09 8.68
C GLN A 118 27.90 -0.83 7.86
N VAL A 119 29.19 -0.63 7.55
CA VAL A 119 29.64 0.47 6.68
C VAL A 119 29.17 0.27 5.24
N VAL A 120 29.23 -0.96 4.73
CA VAL A 120 28.73 -1.30 3.39
C VAL A 120 27.22 -1.02 3.30
N GLU A 121 26.46 -1.35 4.34
CA GLU A 121 25.03 -1.07 4.39
C GLU A 121 24.70 0.42 4.44
N PHE A 122 25.49 1.20 5.17
CA PHE A 122 25.36 2.66 5.17
C PHE A 122 25.57 3.24 3.75
N VAL A 123 26.52 2.69 2.98
CA VAL A 123 26.71 3.07 1.57
C VAL A 123 25.47 2.73 0.73
N PHE A 124 24.89 1.54 0.92
CA PHE A 124 23.62 1.20 0.26
C PHE A 124 22.49 2.15 0.64
N GLY A 125 22.39 2.57 1.91
CA GLY A 125 21.49 3.61 2.37
C GLY A 125 21.55 4.87 1.52
N TRP A 126 22.76 5.40 1.30
CA TRP A 126 22.98 6.57 0.44
C TRP A 126 22.62 6.37 -1.02
N ILE A 127 22.86 5.17 -1.57
CA ILE A 127 22.44 4.84 -2.94
C ILE A 127 20.92 4.99 -3.09
N TYR A 128 20.12 4.55 -2.11
CA TYR A 128 18.66 4.71 -2.14
C TYR A 128 18.22 6.17 -1.99
N VAL A 129 18.93 6.97 -1.19
CA VAL A 129 18.67 8.41 -1.11
C VAL A 129 18.90 9.09 -2.45
N ILE A 130 20.00 8.75 -3.12
CA ILE A 130 20.33 9.28 -4.45
C ILE A 130 19.26 8.85 -5.46
N GLU A 131 18.86 7.57 -5.46
CA GLU A 131 17.78 7.07 -6.29
C GLU A 131 16.46 7.82 -6.07
N MET A 132 16.06 8.01 -4.81
CA MET A 132 14.86 8.76 -4.43
C MET A 132 14.91 10.20 -4.96
N VAL A 133 16.03 10.91 -4.77
CA VAL A 133 16.21 12.28 -5.26
C VAL A 133 16.16 12.34 -6.79
N LEU A 134 16.81 11.39 -7.47
CA LEU A 134 16.79 11.30 -8.94
C LEU A 134 15.38 11.06 -9.47
N LYS A 135 14.59 10.19 -8.82
CA LYS A 135 13.18 9.95 -9.18
C LYS A 135 12.31 11.17 -8.94
N ILE A 136 12.42 11.82 -7.78
CA ILE A 136 11.68 13.06 -7.48
C ILE A 136 12.03 14.16 -8.49
N TYR A 137 13.30 14.28 -8.87
CA TYR A 137 13.74 15.23 -9.89
C TYR A 137 13.19 14.90 -11.29
N ALA A 138 13.14 13.62 -11.66
CA ALA A 138 12.74 13.18 -13.00
C ALA A 138 11.22 13.17 -13.23
N TYR A 139 10.44 12.79 -12.22
CA TYR A 139 8.98 12.71 -12.30
C TYR A 139 8.28 13.96 -11.73
N GLY A 140 8.93 14.68 -10.82
CA GLY A 140 8.29 15.72 -10.02
C GLY A 140 7.58 15.15 -8.80
N PHE A 141 7.52 15.93 -7.71
CA PHE A 141 7.02 15.45 -6.41
C PHE A 141 5.59 14.90 -6.47
N VAL A 142 4.69 15.58 -7.19
CA VAL A 142 3.28 15.18 -7.30
C VAL A 142 3.12 13.85 -8.04
N ASN A 143 3.83 13.67 -9.16
CA ASN A 143 3.75 12.43 -9.94
C ASN A 143 4.43 11.28 -9.21
N TYR A 144 5.54 11.55 -8.50
CA TYR A 144 6.20 10.58 -7.65
C TYR A 144 5.27 10.08 -6.52
N TRP A 145 4.54 11.00 -5.86
CA TRP A 145 3.59 10.65 -4.80
C TRP A 145 2.32 9.96 -5.31
N ARG A 146 1.99 10.09 -6.60
CA ARG A 146 0.82 9.42 -7.20
C ARG A 146 0.99 7.90 -7.24
N ASP A 147 2.23 7.43 -7.40
CA ASP A 147 2.53 6.01 -7.45
C ASP A 147 2.67 5.42 -6.03
N GLY A 148 1.94 4.34 -5.75
CA GLY A 148 1.99 3.63 -4.47
C GLY A 148 3.36 3.05 -4.16
N GLN A 149 4.07 2.56 -5.17
CA GLN A 149 5.40 1.96 -5.00
C GLN A 149 6.43 2.99 -4.55
N ASN A 150 6.39 4.17 -5.18
CA ASN A 150 7.26 5.30 -4.85
C ASN A 150 6.92 5.89 -3.47
N ARG A 151 5.64 5.96 -3.07
CA ARG A 151 5.26 6.39 -1.71
C ARG A 151 5.83 5.48 -0.63
N PHE A 152 5.70 4.17 -0.80
CA PHE A 152 6.27 3.20 0.13
C PHE A 152 7.80 3.34 0.22
N ASP A 153 8.46 3.44 -0.93
CA ASP A 153 9.91 3.61 -1.01
C ASP A 153 10.41 4.89 -0.32
N PHE A 154 9.69 6.01 -0.52
CA PHE A 154 9.98 7.27 0.15
C PHE A 154 9.94 7.13 1.67
N ILE A 155 8.85 6.56 2.20
CA ILE A 155 8.67 6.39 3.65
C ILE A 155 9.81 5.53 4.21
N ILE A 156 10.09 4.37 3.61
CA ILE A 156 11.15 3.47 4.08
C ILE A 156 12.53 4.15 4.02
N THR A 157 12.83 4.86 2.93
CA THR A 157 14.10 5.57 2.79
C THR A 157 14.23 6.69 3.83
N CYS A 158 13.17 7.45 4.09
CA CYS A 158 13.17 8.46 5.15
C CYS A 158 13.37 7.86 6.55
N VAL A 159 12.68 6.77 6.88
CA VAL A 159 12.81 6.08 8.18
C VAL A 159 14.27 5.63 8.41
N ILE A 160 14.90 5.07 7.39
CA ILE A 160 16.28 4.57 7.48
C ILE A 160 17.27 5.73 7.60
N VAL A 161 17.15 6.78 6.78
CA VAL A 161 18.03 7.95 6.87
C VAL A 161 17.89 8.65 8.22
N PHE A 162 16.66 8.80 8.72
CA PHE A 162 16.42 9.40 10.02
C PHE A 162 17.02 8.54 11.13
N GLY A 163 16.82 7.22 11.11
CA GLY A 163 17.38 6.32 12.11
C GLY A 163 18.91 6.23 12.06
N GLU A 164 19.53 6.27 10.88
CA GLU A 164 20.99 6.32 10.74
C GLU A 164 21.54 7.66 11.24
N THR A 165 20.93 8.78 10.84
CA THR A 165 21.32 10.12 11.33
C THR A 165 21.17 10.23 12.84
N ALA A 166 20.10 9.67 13.41
CA ALA A 166 19.88 9.63 14.85
C ALA A 166 20.96 8.81 15.56
N THR A 167 21.36 7.66 15.00
CA THR A 167 22.46 6.83 15.53
C THR A 167 23.79 7.60 15.55
N PHE A 168 24.13 8.31 14.46
CA PHE A 168 25.36 9.11 14.40
C PHE A 168 25.32 10.35 15.29
N ALA A 169 24.18 11.06 15.34
CA ALA A 169 24.03 12.28 16.16
C ALA A 169 23.94 11.98 17.66
N SER A 170 23.44 10.79 18.02
CA SER A 170 23.23 10.38 19.42
C SER A 170 24.38 9.57 20.03
N ALA A 171 25.53 9.46 19.36
CA ALA A 171 26.71 8.74 19.83
C ALA A 171 27.29 9.22 21.19
N GLY A 172 26.64 10.16 21.90
CA GLY A 172 26.99 10.50 23.28
C GLY A 172 25.93 11.21 24.14
N LYS A 173 24.63 11.27 23.76
CA LYS A 173 23.66 12.08 24.55
C LYS A 173 22.25 11.53 24.80
N LEU A 174 21.68 10.64 23.97
CA LEU A 174 20.40 9.99 24.30
C LEU A 174 20.62 8.51 24.64
N THR A 175 20.47 8.17 25.92
CA THR A 175 20.48 6.79 26.43
C THR A 175 19.41 5.91 25.79
N PHE A 176 18.30 6.49 25.30
CA PHE A 176 17.27 5.76 24.58
C PHE A 176 17.73 5.28 23.18
N LEU A 177 18.55 6.07 22.47
CA LEU A 177 19.06 5.77 21.13
C LEU A 177 20.40 5.01 21.13
N SER A 178 21.08 4.96 22.28
CA SER A 178 22.36 4.25 22.46
C SER A 178 22.19 2.74 22.70
N ASN A 179 20.97 2.26 22.92
CA ASN A 179 20.70 0.85 23.13
C ASN A 179 20.67 0.14 21.77
N GLY A 180 21.38 -0.99 21.64
CA GLY A 180 21.46 -1.79 20.41
C GLY A 180 20.11 -2.23 19.81
N GLU A 181 19.00 -1.98 20.52
CA GLU A 181 17.63 -2.16 20.05
C GLU A 181 17.28 -1.27 18.83
N TRP A 182 17.82 -0.05 18.73
CA TRP A 182 17.58 0.82 17.57
C TRP A 182 18.18 0.29 16.28
N ILE A 183 19.35 -0.34 16.39
CA ILE A 183 20.02 -1.00 15.25
C ILE A 183 19.14 -2.16 14.76
N ARG A 184 18.49 -2.91 15.67
CA ARG A 184 17.54 -3.99 15.31
C ARG A 184 16.30 -3.47 14.56
N TYR A 185 15.76 -2.31 14.95
CA TYR A 185 14.66 -1.68 14.22
C TYR A 185 15.08 -1.17 12.83
N LEU A 186 16.30 -0.67 12.69
CA LEU A 186 16.87 -0.30 11.39
C LEU A 186 17.03 -1.53 10.49
N ILE A 187 17.49 -2.66 11.02
CA ILE A 187 17.55 -3.94 10.29
C ILE A 187 16.16 -4.36 9.82
N LEU A 188 15.13 -4.28 10.68
CA LEU A 188 13.75 -4.59 10.27
C LEU A 188 13.26 -3.69 9.14
N ALA A 189 13.52 -2.38 9.22
CA ALA A 189 13.19 -1.43 8.15
C ALA A 189 13.96 -1.73 6.84
N ARG A 190 15.20 -2.21 6.93
CA ARG A 190 15.99 -2.67 5.78
C ARG A 190 15.38 -3.92 5.16
N VAL A 191 14.95 -4.90 5.96
CA VAL A 191 14.23 -6.10 5.48
C VAL A 191 12.91 -5.73 4.80
N LEU A 192 12.19 -4.70 5.26
CA LEU A 192 10.99 -4.21 4.57
C LEU A 192 11.28 -3.75 3.12
N ARG A 193 12.53 -3.36 2.79
CA ARG A 193 12.90 -3.05 1.40
C ARG A 193 12.77 -4.25 0.47
N LEU A 194 12.81 -5.48 0.99
CA LEU A 194 12.62 -6.70 0.19
C LEU A 194 11.21 -6.79 -0.40
N ILE A 195 10.22 -6.12 0.18
CA ILE A 195 8.90 -5.97 -0.42
C ILE A 195 9.00 -5.31 -1.81
N ARG A 196 9.98 -4.42 -2.04
CA ARG A 196 10.23 -3.85 -3.37
C ARG A 196 10.67 -4.90 -4.38
N LEU A 197 11.43 -5.92 -3.96
CA LEU A 197 11.82 -7.03 -4.84
C LEU A 197 10.59 -7.80 -5.32
N LEU A 198 9.67 -8.07 -4.40
CA LEU A 198 8.39 -8.73 -4.71
C LEU A 198 7.59 -7.91 -5.72
N MET A 199 7.52 -6.58 -5.56
CA MET A 199 6.82 -5.70 -6.52
C MET A 199 7.46 -5.64 -7.92
N HIS A 200 8.73 -6.02 -8.07
CA HIS A 200 9.41 -6.07 -9.37
C HIS A 200 9.01 -7.31 -10.19
N VAL A 201 8.59 -8.38 -9.51
CA VAL A 201 8.15 -9.61 -10.16
C VAL A 201 6.68 -9.46 -10.55
N LYS A 202 6.37 -9.52 -11.85
CA LYS A 202 5.01 -9.33 -12.40
C LYS A 202 3.92 -10.12 -11.65
N ARG A 203 4.19 -11.39 -11.31
CA ARG A 203 3.25 -12.26 -10.58
C ARG A 203 2.96 -11.78 -9.15
N TYR A 204 3.99 -11.36 -8.42
CA TYR A 204 3.81 -10.85 -7.05
C TYR A 204 3.33 -9.40 -7.01
N ARG A 205 3.56 -8.63 -8.08
CA ARG A 205 3.09 -7.24 -8.19
C ARG A 205 1.57 -7.16 -8.05
N ALA A 206 0.82 -8.01 -8.75
CA ALA A 206 -0.64 -8.05 -8.64
C ALA A 206 -1.05 -8.33 -7.18
N PHE A 207 -0.55 -9.45 -6.63
CA PHE A 207 -0.81 -9.83 -5.23
C PHE A 207 -0.50 -8.72 -4.21
N VAL A 208 0.67 -8.08 -4.30
CA VAL A 208 1.05 -7.00 -3.37
C VAL A 208 0.21 -5.75 -3.60
N ALA A 209 -0.12 -5.41 -4.85
CA ALA A 209 -0.97 -4.28 -5.16
C ALA A 209 -2.37 -4.48 -4.59
N THR A 210 -3.00 -5.63 -4.86
CA THR A 210 -4.29 -6.03 -4.30
C THR A 210 -4.25 -6.05 -2.77
N PHE A 211 -3.20 -6.61 -2.16
CA PHE A 211 -3.08 -6.59 -0.71
C PHE A 211 -3.03 -5.17 -0.14
N LEU A 212 -2.26 -4.28 -0.76
CA LEU A 212 -2.16 -2.88 -0.33
C LEU A 212 -3.44 -2.07 -0.60
N THR A 213 -4.22 -2.40 -1.64
CA THR A 213 -5.54 -1.78 -1.88
C THR A 213 -6.61 -2.29 -0.93
N LEU A 214 -6.48 -3.53 -0.44
CA LEU A 214 -7.37 -4.11 0.57
C LEU A 214 -7.14 -3.55 1.97
N ILE A 215 -5.92 -3.11 2.32
CA ILE A 215 -5.61 -2.55 3.65
C ILE A 215 -6.58 -1.42 4.04
N PRO A 216 -6.80 -0.36 3.23
CA PRO A 216 -7.78 0.68 3.54
C PRO A 216 -9.20 0.14 3.74
N SER A 217 -9.61 -0.84 2.92
CA SER A 217 -10.93 -1.46 3.00
C SER A 217 -11.11 -2.28 4.29
N LEU A 218 -10.02 -2.83 4.84
CA LEU A 218 -10.01 -3.57 6.11
C LEU A 218 -9.94 -2.67 7.35
N MET A 219 -9.46 -1.43 7.22
CA MET A 219 -9.28 -0.51 8.35
C MET A 219 -10.54 -0.28 9.19
N PRO A 220 -11.76 -0.11 8.62
CA PRO A 220 -12.98 0.04 9.42
C PRO A 220 -13.26 -1.17 10.33
N TYR A 221 -13.02 -2.38 9.83
CA TYR A 221 -13.27 -3.60 10.58
C TYR A 221 -12.19 -3.84 11.66
N LEU A 222 -10.92 -3.62 11.32
CA LEU A 222 -9.82 -3.65 12.29
C LEU A 222 -10.00 -2.60 13.38
N GLY A 223 -10.44 -1.39 13.00
CA GLY A 223 -10.81 -0.33 13.94
C GLY A 223 -11.97 -0.73 14.86
N THR A 224 -12.95 -1.47 14.35
CA THR A 224 -14.06 -2.00 15.16
C THR A 224 -13.58 -3.00 16.21
N ILE A 225 -12.74 -3.99 15.83
CA ILE A 225 -12.12 -4.89 16.80
C ILE A 225 -11.30 -4.11 17.83
N PHE A 226 -10.50 -3.14 17.37
CA PHE A 226 -9.69 -2.31 18.26
C PHE A 226 -10.53 -1.56 19.29
N CYS A 227 -11.65 -0.96 18.89
CA CYS A 227 -12.58 -0.29 19.80
C CYS A 227 -13.19 -1.27 20.83
N VAL A 228 -13.60 -2.46 20.39
CA VAL A 228 -14.12 -3.50 21.31
C VAL A 228 -13.04 -3.95 22.29
N MET A 229 -11.80 -4.16 21.83
CA MET A 229 -10.67 -4.46 22.69
C MET A 229 -10.46 -3.34 23.72
N CYS A 230 -10.44 -2.07 23.33
CA CYS A 230 -10.32 -0.94 24.27
C CYS A 230 -11.38 -0.97 25.38
N ILE A 231 -12.65 -1.19 25.03
CA ILE A 231 -13.75 -1.28 26.00
C ILE A 231 -13.51 -2.44 26.97
N TYR A 232 -13.20 -3.63 26.44
CA TYR A 232 -12.94 -4.80 27.26
C TYR A 232 -11.68 -4.66 28.11
N SER A 233 -10.59 -4.08 27.60
CA SER A 233 -9.38 -3.79 28.38
C SER A 233 -9.70 -2.85 29.55
N SER A 234 -10.48 -1.79 29.33
CA SER A 234 -10.91 -0.90 30.44
C SER A 234 -11.75 -1.63 31.48
N LEU A 235 -12.70 -2.46 31.06
CA LEU A 235 -13.50 -3.28 31.98
C LEU A 235 -12.63 -4.30 32.74
N GLY A 236 -11.72 -4.96 32.03
CA GLY A 236 -10.80 -5.95 32.61
C GLY A 236 -9.89 -5.33 33.67
N VAL A 237 -9.36 -4.13 33.43
CA VAL A 237 -8.56 -3.40 34.44
C VAL A 237 -9.40 -3.06 35.67
N GLN A 238 -10.64 -2.62 35.50
CA GLN A 238 -11.53 -2.25 36.62
C GLN A 238 -11.96 -3.47 37.46
N VAL A 239 -12.18 -4.62 36.82
CA VAL A 239 -12.70 -5.83 37.49
C VAL A 239 -11.56 -6.70 38.03
N PHE A 240 -10.46 -6.82 37.29
CA PHE A 240 -9.38 -7.78 37.56
C PHE A 240 -8.05 -7.12 37.92
N GLY A 241 -7.99 -5.80 38.03
CA GLY A 241 -6.78 -5.06 38.34
C GLY A 241 -6.17 -5.49 39.68
N GLY A 242 -4.87 -5.78 39.67
CA GLY A 242 -4.09 -6.12 40.87
C GLY A 242 -4.21 -7.57 41.34
N LEU A 243 -4.98 -8.42 40.63
CA LEU A 243 -5.14 -9.85 40.99
C LEU A 243 -3.90 -10.68 40.68
N VAL A 244 -3.20 -10.36 39.59
CA VAL A 244 -1.97 -11.05 39.16
C VAL A 244 -0.78 -10.30 39.73
N ASN A 245 -0.42 -10.58 40.98
CA ASN A 245 0.75 -10.00 41.64
C ASN A 245 1.60 -11.09 42.29
N ALA A 246 2.91 -10.85 42.42
CA ALA A 246 3.86 -11.79 42.99
C ALA A 246 3.61 -12.11 44.48
N GLY A 247 2.72 -11.38 45.16
CA GLY A 247 2.36 -11.59 46.56
C GLY A 247 1.11 -12.45 46.76
N ASN A 248 0.46 -12.92 45.69
CA ASN A 248 -0.78 -13.69 45.78
C ASN A 248 -0.47 -15.21 45.78
N PRO A 249 -0.61 -15.91 46.93
CA PRO A 249 -0.29 -17.34 47.01
C PRO A 249 -1.25 -18.23 46.22
N SER A 250 -2.42 -17.72 45.80
CA SER A 250 -3.34 -18.46 44.93
C SER A 250 -2.93 -18.41 43.46
N LEU A 251 -1.93 -17.61 43.08
CA LEU A 251 -1.46 -17.45 41.70
C LEU A 251 -0.54 -18.58 41.24
N GLU A 252 0.34 -19.07 42.12
CA GLU A 252 1.29 -20.16 41.80
C GLU A 252 0.60 -21.48 41.47
N ALA A 253 -0.65 -21.67 41.94
CA ALA A 253 -1.46 -22.85 41.66
C ALA A 253 -2.31 -22.74 40.38
N THR A 254 -2.23 -21.61 39.66
CA THR A 254 -3.01 -21.41 38.42
C THR A 254 -2.20 -21.71 37.18
N ASP A 255 -2.89 -22.15 36.12
CA ASP A 255 -2.33 -22.41 34.80
C ASP A 255 -1.62 -21.18 34.19
N LEU A 256 -1.88 -19.95 34.68
CA LEU A 256 -1.14 -18.75 34.27
C LEU A 256 0.33 -18.78 34.69
N ALA A 257 0.63 -19.32 35.87
CA ALA A 257 2.01 -19.44 36.36
C ALA A 257 2.73 -20.62 35.68
N GLU A 258 2.02 -21.72 35.44
CA GLU A 258 2.59 -22.90 34.77
C GLU A 258 2.96 -22.61 33.30
N ASN A 259 2.15 -21.83 32.59
CA ASN A 259 2.40 -21.46 31.19
C ASN A 259 3.23 -20.18 31.00
N ASP A 260 3.77 -19.61 32.07
CA ASP A 260 4.53 -18.34 32.06
C ASP A 260 3.76 -17.15 31.43
N TYR A 261 2.45 -17.10 31.65
CA TYR A 261 1.55 -16.06 31.12
C TYR A 261 1.32 -14.90 32.09
N LEU A 262 2.14 -14.77 33.12
CA LEU A 262 2.01 -13.75 34.16
C LEU A 262 2.14 -12.31 33.61
N LEU A 263 2.86 -12.14 32.49
CA LEU A 263 2.98 -10.86 31.79
C LEU A 263 1.66 -10.43 31.12
N PHE A 264 0.80 -11.39 30.75
CA PHE A 264 -0.48 -11.16 30.10
C PHE A 264 -1.60 -11.01 31.15
N ASN A 265 -1.55 -9.88 31.85
CA ASN A 265 -2.48 -9.54 32.93
C ASN A 265 -3.31 -8.28 32.68
N PHE A 266 -4.28 -8.04 33.56
CA PHE A 266 -5.16 -6.86 33.57
C PHE A 266 -4.77 -5.81 34.62
N ASN A 267 -3.53 -5.79 35.10
CA ASN A 267 -3.12 -4.82 36.13
C ASN A 267 -3.04 -3.39 35.59
N ASP A 268 -2.57 -3.25 34.35
CA ASP A 268 -2.39 -1.97 33.66
C ASP A 268 -3.07 -2.01 32.29
N TYR A 269 -3.48 -0.84 31.79
CA TYR A 269 -4.17 -0.75 30.50
C TYR A 269 -3.36 -1.30 29.30
N PRO A 270 -2.04 -1.04 29.16
CA PRO A 270 -1.25 -1.63 28.07
C PRO A 270 -1.16 -3.16 28.15
N ASN A 271 -0.96 -3.72 29.36
CA ASN A 271 -0.95 -5.17 29.56
C ASN A 271 -2.33 -5.77 29.28
N ALA A 272 -3.39 -5.08 29.68
CA ALA A 272 -4.77 -5.48 29.37
C ALA A 272 -5.03 -5.48 27.86
N MET A 273 -4.49 -4.52 27.10
CA MET A 273 -4.59 -4.47 25.65
C MET A 273 -3.88 -5.66 24.99
N VAL A 274 -2.65 -5.96 25.38
CA VAL A 274 -1.89 -7.13 24.90
C VAL A 274 -2.59 -8.43 25.28
N THR A 275 -3.14 -8.50 26.49
CA THR A 275 -3.90 -9.67 26.96
C THR A 275 -5.16 -9.87 26.14
N THR A 276 -5.96 -8.82 25.90
CA THR A 276 -7.14 -8.91 25.02
C THR A 276 -6.77 -9.27 23.58
N PHE A 277 -5.63 -8.79 23.07
CA PHE A 277 -5.11 -9.20 21.77
C PHE A 277 -4.77 -10.70 21.75
N ASN A 278 -4.10 -11.21 22.79
CA ASN A 278 -3.82 -12.64 22.93
C ASN A 278 -5.12 -13.46 23.03
N LEU A 279 -6.16 -12.96 23.70
CA LEU A 279 -7.46 -13.64 23.74
C LEU A 279 -8.12 -13.75 22.35
N VAL A 280 -7.85 -12.81 21.44
CA VAL A 280 -8.32 -12.89 20.04
C VAL A 280 -7.50 -13.90 19.23
N VAL A 281 -6.19 -13.96 19.44
CA VAL A 281 -5.25 -14.69 18.56
C VAL A 281 -4.91 -16.11 19.05
N MET A 282 -4.62 -16.27 20.34
CA MET A 282 -3.86 -17.42 20.86
C MET A 282 -4.67 -18.72 20.99
N GLY A 283 -5.99 -18.72 20.75
CA GLY A 283 -6.85 -19.92 20.84
C GLY A 283 -6.98 -20.55 22.24
N ASN A 284 -6.02 -20.30 23.15
CA ASN A 284 -5.92 -20.83 24.50
C ASN A 284 -6.57 -19.94 25.56
N TRP A 285 -7.61 -19.18 25.19
CA TRP A 285 -8.29 -18.22 26.05
C TRP A 285 -8.86 -18.84 27.35
N GLN A 286 -9.09 -20.15 27.37
CA GLN A 286 -9.53 -20.90 28.54
C GLN A 286 -8.57 -20.80 29.73
N VAL A 287 -7.26 -20.67 29.49
CA VAL A 287 -6.23 -20.57 30.54
C VAL A 287 -6.46 -19.29 31.37
N TRP A 288 -6.63 -18.15 30.69
CA TRP A 288 -6.98 -16.90 31.35
C TRP A 288 -8.35 -16.99 32.03
N MET A 289 -9.35 -17.53 31.35
CA MET A 289 -10.71 -17.65 31.91
C MET A 289 -10.72 -18.44 33.23
N GLN A 290 -10.08 -19.61 33.27
CA GLN A 290 -10.03 -20.45 34.46
C GLN A 290 -9.21 -19.81 35.57
N ALA A 291 -8.03 -19.27 35.25
CA ALA A 291 -7.20 -18.63 36.25
C ALA A 291 -7.87 -17.39 36.87
N TYR A 292 -8.52 -16.52 36.08
CA TYR A 292 -9.23 -15.35 36.62
C TYR A 292 -10.49 -15.73 37.41
N ARG A 293 -11.16 -16.85 37.07
CA ARG A 293 -12.24 -17.40 37.90
C ARG A 293 -11.71 -17.82 39.27
N ASP A 294 -10.58 -18.51 39.32
CA ASP A 294 -9.99 -19.03 40.55
C ASP A 294 -9.40 -17.89 41.41
N LEU A 295 -8.78 -16.88 40.78
CA LEU A 295 -8.27 -15.67 41.42
C LEU A 295 -9.40 -14.80 42.01
N THR A 296 -10.50 -14.62 41.29
CA THR A 296 -11.65 -13.80 41.74
C THR A 296 -12.58 -14.58 42.67
N ARG A 297 -12.48 -15.92 42.69
CA ARG A 297 -13.43 -16.87 43.33
C ARG A 297 -14.89 -16.60 42.97
N SER A 298 -15.12 -16.09 41.76
CA SER A 298 -16.43 -15.66 41.29
C SER A 298 -16.69 -16.20 39.88
N SER A 299 -17.83 -16.87 39.71
CA SER A 299 -18.27 -17.35 38.40
C SER A 299 -18.62 -16.22 37.43
N TRP A 300 -18.81 -14.99 37.90
CA TRP A 300 -19.05 -13.83 37.05
C TRP A 300 -17.85 -13.47 36.17
N ALA A 301 -16.63 -13.87 36.57
CA ALA A 301 -15.44 -13.74 35.73
C ALA A 301 -15.60 -14.51 34.40
N LEU A 302 -16.28 -15.66 34.41
CA LEU A 302 -16.53 -16.45 33.20
C LEU A 302 -17.35 -15.68 32.16
N VAL A 303 -18.33 -14.89 32.62
CA VAL A 303 -19.20 -14.10 31.73
C VAL A 303 -18.39 -13.08 30.93
N TYR A 304 -17.36 -12.48 31.54
CA TYR A 304 -16.46 -11.55 30.85
C TYR A 304 -15.75 -12.24 29.66
N PHE A 305 -15.10 -13.39 29.89
CA PHE A 305 -14.35 -14.07 28.83
C PHE A 305 -15.26 -14.70 27.76
N ILE A 306 -16.38 -15.30 28.17
CA ILE A 306 -17.36 -15.89 27.23
C ILE A 306 -17.99 -14.80 26.36
N SER A 307 -18.41 -13.67 26.94
CA SER A 307 -18.98 -12.57 26.16
C SER A 307 -17.95 -11.97 25.20
N PHE A 308 -16.69 -11.79 25.63
CA PHE A 308 -15.62 -11.33 24.77
C PHE A 308 -15.38 -12.25 23.58
N TYR A 309 -15.34 -13.56 23.83
CA TYR A 309 -15.13 -14.58 22.80
C TYR A 309 -16.28 -14.59 21.77
N LEU A 310 -17.53 -14.53 22.24
CA LEU A 310 -18.70 -14.49 21.36
C LEU A 310 -18.73 -13.24 20.48
N ILE A 311 -18.47 -12.07 21.06
CA ILE A 311 -18.51 -10.80 20.33
C ILE A 311 -17.30 -10.67 19.39
N THR A 312 -16.09 -10.93 19.86
CA THR A 312 -14.89 -10.63 19.07
C THR A 312 -14.52 -11.77 18.13
N VAL A 313 -14.41 -12.99 18.63
CA VAL A 313 -13.93 -14.14 17.83
C VAL A 313 -15.05 -14.73 16.98
N MET A 314 -16.24 -14.98 17.56
CA MET A 314 -17.32 -15.62 16.82
C MET A 314 -18.07 -14.68 15.87
N LEU A 315 -18.25 -13.42 16.24
CA LEU A 315 -18.96 -12.44 15.41
C LEU A 315 -17.99 -11.62 14.55
N ILE A 316 -17.15 -10.77 15.16
CA ILE A 316 -16.39 -9.77 14.40
C ILE A 316 -15.27 -10.40 13.56
N LEU A 317 -14.50 -11.34 14.10
CA LEU A 317 -13.39 -11.98 13.36
C LEU A 317 -13.93 -12.79 12.17
N ASN A 318 -15.02 -13.55 12.36
CA ASN A 318 -15.68 -14.26 11.26
C ASN A 318 -16.27 -13.32 10.21
N LEU A 319 -16.79 -12.15 10.62
CA LEU A 319 -17.23 -11.11 9.70
C LEU A 319 -16.07 -10.52 8.88
N ILE A 320 -14.90 -10.31 9.50
CA ILE A 320 -13.69 -9.88 8.78
C ILE A 320 -13.24 -10.94 7.78
N ILE A 321 -13.22 -12.22 8.17
CA ILE A 321 -12.86 -13.32 7.27
C ILE A 321 -13.80 -13.34 6.07
N ALA A 322 -15.11 -13.22 6.30
CA ALA A 322 -16.10 -13.14 5.22
C ALA A 322 -15.84 -11.94 4.29
N PHE A 323 -15.57 -10.76 4.84
CA PHE A 323 -15.27 -9.57 4.06
C PHE A 323 -13.97 -9.69 3.24
N VAL A 324 -12.90 -10.23 3.84
CA VAL A 324 -11.62 -10.47 3.15
C VAL A 324 -11.82 -11.42 1.98
N LEU A 325 -12.58 -12.49 2.17
CA LEU A 325 -12.89 -13.46 1.11
C LEU A 325 -13.70 -12.80 -0.01
N GLU A 326 -14.74 -12.02 0.33
CA GLU A 326 -15.55 -11.29 -0.66
C GLU A 326 -14.69 -10.32 -1.48
N ALA A 327 -13.82 -9.56 -0.81
CA ALA A 327 -12.95 -8.60 -1.47
C ALA A 327 -11.89 -9.29 -2.36
N PHE A 328 -11.39 -10.46 -1.93
CA PHE A 328 -10.49 -11.28 -2.74
C PHE A 328 -11.19 -11.88 -3.97
N PHE A 329 -12.41 -12.39 -3.82
CA PHE A 329 -13.20 -12.89 -4.95
C PHE A 329 -13.56 -11.78 -5.93
N SER A 330 -13.94 -10.60 -5.43
CA SER A 330 -14.21 -9.44 -6.29
C SER A 330 -12.97 -9.03 -7.10
N GLU A 331 -11.76 -9.10 -6.52
CA GLU A 331 -10.55 -8.82 -7.29
C GLU A 331 -10.28 -9.90 -8.34
N LEU A 332 -10.45 -11.18 -7.99
CA LEU A 332 -10.29 -12.29 -8.95
C LEU A 332 -11.28 -12.18 -10.12
N GLU A 333 -12.52 -11.78 -9.86
CA GLU A 333 -13.53 -11.55 -10.90
C GLU A 333 -13.13 -10.37 -11.81
N ILE A 334 -12.53 -9.31 -11.26
CA ILE A 334 -12.00 -8.20 -12.05
C ILE A 334 -10.85 -8.69 -12.93
N GLU A 335 -9.87 -9.43 -12.39
CA GLU A 335 -8.75 -9.99 -13.17
C GLU A 335 -9.24 -10.94 -14.28
N GLU A 336 -10.19 -11.84 -13.98
CA GLU A 336 -10.80 -12.74 -14.98
C GLU A 336 -11.57 -11.97 -16.06
N SER A 337 -12.25 -10.88 -15.67
CA SER A 337 -12.96 -10.01 -16.62
C SER A 337 -12.00 -9.28 -17.55
N GLU A 338 -10.86 -8.79 -17.04
CA GLU A 338 -9.80 -8.16 -17.85
C GLU A 338 -9.16 -9.16 -18.81
N GLU A 339 -8.86 -10.39 -18.39
CA GLU A 339 -8.34 -11.45 -19.26
C GLU A 339 -9.37 -11.88 -20.32
N SER A 340 -10.64 -11.99 -19.93
CA SER A 340 -11.75 -12.31 -20.83
C SER A 340 -11.99 -11.20 -21.85
N GLU A 341 -11.88 -9.93 -21.45
CA GLU A 341 -11.98 -8.79 -22.36
C GLU A 341 -10.77 -8.69 -23.28
N ALA A 342 -9.56 -8.99 -22.80
CA ALA A 342 -8.36 -9.05 -23.64
C ALA A 342 -8.49 -10.16 -24.70
N GLY A 343 -8.95 -11.35 -24.30
CA GLY A 343 -9.22 -12.47 -25.23
C GLY A 343 -10.33 -12.14 -26.23
N LYS A 344 -11.43 -11.52 -25.77
CA LYS A 344 -12.52 -11.05 -26.66
C LYS A 344 -12.06 -9.92 -27.58
N GLN A 345 -11.16 -9.03 -27.15
CA GLN A 345 -10.57 -8.00 -28.01
C GLN A 345 -9.66 -8.60 -29.07
N GLU A 346 -8.92 -9.67 -28.74
CA GLU A 346 -8.07 -10.40 -29.67
C GLU A 346 -8.90 -11.20 -30.69
N GLU A 347 -9.94 -11.92 -30.24
CA GLU A 347 -10.93 -12.57 -31.11
C GLU A 347 -11.73 -11.55 -31.94
N ARG A 348 -12.08 -10.38 -31.38
CA ARG A 348 -12.70 -9.27 -32.14
C ARG A 348 -11.74 -8.63 -33.11
N ARG A 349 -10.43 -8.60 -32.85
CA ARG A 349 -9.41 -8.18 -33.82
C ARG A 349 -9.35 -9.16 -34.99
N ASP A 350 -9.48 -10.45 -34.72
CA ASP A 350 -9.53 -11.48 -35.76
C ASP A 350 -10.87 -11.47 -36.52
N ARG A 351 -12.00 -11.29 -35.83
CA ARG A 351 -13.33 -11.06 -36.45
C ARG A 351 -13.48 -9.71 -37.14
N ARG A 352 -12.67 -8.68 -36.81
CA ARG A 352 -12.63 -7.39 -37.53
C ARG A 352 -12.15 -7.54 -38.98
N ARG A 353 -11.57 -8.68 -39.36
CA ARG A 353 -11.33 -9.05 -40.77
C ARG A 353 -12.60 -9.55 -41.50
N GLY A 354 -13.72 -9.72 -40.80
CA GLY A 354 -14.99 -10.15 -41.37
C GLY A 354 -16.21 -9.60 -40.60
N ILE A 355 -16.64 -8.39 -40.97
CA ILE A 355 -18.03 -7.88 -40.89
C ILE A 355 -18.66 -7.72 -39.47
N GLY A 356 -18.70 -6.47 -38.99
CA GLY A 356 -19.93 -5.66 -38.86
C GLY A 356 -21.05 -6.03 -37.88
N SER A 357 -20.89 -5.65 -36.60
CA SER A 357 -21.91 -4.93 -35.79
C SER A 357 -21.28 -4.55 -34.44
N LYS A 358 -21.18 -3.26 -34.13
CA LYS A 358 -20.50 -2.73 -32.93
C LYS A 358 -21.54 -2.18 -31.95
N THR A 359 -21.34 -2.44 -30.65
CA THR A 359 -22.19 -1.90 -29.56
C THR A 359 -21.93 -0.40 -29.33
N ARG A 360 -22.85 0.31 -28.64
CA ARG A 360 -22.81 1.77 -28.38
C ARG A 360 -21.46 2.25 -27.83
N SER A 361 -21.02 1.63 -26.73
CA SER A 361 -19.74 1.95 -26.09
C SER A 361 -18.54 1.67 -27.03
N GLU A 362 -18.60 0.62 -27.85
CA GLU A 362 -17.55 0.28 -28.81
C GLU A 362 -17.42 1.26 -29.98
N ARG A 363 -18.50 1.93 -30.39
CA ARG A 363 -18.47 2.91 -31.49
C ARG A 363 -17.85 4.22 -31.02
N VAL A 364 -18.27 4.71 -29.86
CA VAL A 364 -17.64 5.84 -29.15
C VAL A 364 -16.17 5.52 -28.86
N ASP A 365 -15.86 4.29 -28.43
CA ASP A 365 -14.50 3.89 -28.14
C ASP A 365 -13.56 3.90 -29.35
N ILE A 366 -14.06 3.50 -30.51
CA ILE A 366 -13.29 3.45 -31.75
C ILE A 366 -13.12 4.85 -32.34
N LEU A 367 -14.13 5.70 -32.24
CA LEU A 367 -14.03 7.12 -32.61
C LEU A 367 -12.97 7.81 -31.75
N LEU A 368 -13.06 7.68 -30.42
CA LEU A 368 -12.05 8.21 -29.50
C LEU A 368 -10.64 7.69 -29.83
N HIS A 369 -10.50 6.39 -30.07
CA HIS A 369 -9.20 5.79 -30.41
C HIS A 369 -8.64 6.29 -31.75
N HIS A 370 -9.49 6.49 -32.77
CA HIS A 370 -9.07 6.97 -34.09
C HIS A 370 -8.60 8.43 -34.03
N ILE A 371 -9.37 9.28 -33.32
CA ILE A 371 -9.05 10.70 -33.09
C ILE A 371 -7.75 10.84 -32.28
N LEU A 372 -7.55 9.97 -31.27
CA LEU A 372 -6.33 9.93 -30.47
C LEU A 372 -5.11 9.46 -31.26
N SER A 373 -5.24 8.44 -32.11
CA SER A 373 -4.11 7.94 -32.92
C SER A 373 -3.64 8.97 -33.96
N SER A 374 -4.56 9.72 -34.57
CA SER A 374 -4.20 10.76 -35.54
C SER A 374 -3.47 11.95 -34.89
N GLU A 375 -3.78 12.27 -33.62
CA GLU A 375 -3.12 13.33 -32.86
C GLU A 375 -1.76 12.89 -32.29
N LEU A 376 -1.62 11.63 -31.87
CA LEU A 376 -0.34 11.05 -31.47
C LEU A 376 0.66 10.99 -32.65
N GLU A 377 0.20 10.57 -33.84
CA GLU A 377 1.03 10.54 -35.05
C GLU A 377 1.42 11.95 -35.52
N THR A 378 0.55 12.94 -35.38
CA THR A 378 0.89 14.35 -35.71
C THR A 378 1.80 14.99 -34.67
N SER A 379 1.68 14.64 -33.38
CA SER A 379 2.60 15.07 -32.32
C SER A 379 4.00 14.43 -32.44
N GLU A 380 4.09 13.16 -32.86
CA GLU A 380 5.38 12.52 -33.17
C GLU A 380 6.03 13.09 -34.44
N ALA A 381 5.24 13.41 -35.48
CA ALA A 381 5.74 14.06 -36.69
C ALA A 381 6.19 15.52 -36.49
N LEU A 382 5.75 16.19 -35.42
CA LEU A 382 6.20 17.54 -35.04
C LEU A 382 7.43 17.55 -34.13
N ASN A 383 7.79 16.39 -33.55
CA ASN A 383 8.92 16.23 -32.62
C ASN A 383 10.10 15.42 -33.20
N ALA A 384 9.95 14.87 -34.41
CA ALA A 384 11.03 14.36 -35.25
C ALA A 384 11.55 15.48 -36.16
#